data_AF-R6H7I6-F1
#
_entry.id   AF-R6H7I6-F1
#
_cell.length_a   1.000
_cell.length_b   1.000
_cell.length_c   1.000
_cell.angle_alpha   90.00
_cell.angle_beta   90.00
_cell.angle_gamma   90.00
#
_symmetry.space_group_name_H-M   'P 1'
#
loop_
_entity.id
_entity.type
_entity.pdbx_description
1 polymer ?
#
loop_
_entity_poly.entity_id
_entity_poly.type
_entity_poly.pdbx_seq_one_letter_code
_entity_poly.pdbx_strand_id
1 'polypeptide(L)'
;MFQAICQTGGVAGLNLYTGFLGEEPVTLETACRHVLHWLDLDGGKHIALGGDLDGCEGLPQGFTGVDSYPSLAQALADHGVPRQMLEDLFWNNAMRVLESCSTLRP
;
A
#
# COMPACT_ATOMS: atom_id res chain seq x y z
N MET A 1 5.31 -1.78 -15.37
CA MET A 1 3.93 -1.25 -15.25
C MET A 1 3.80 -0.17 -14.17
N PHE A 2 4.32 -0.39 -12.94
CA PHE A 2 4.30 0.63 -11.88
C PHE A 2 4.86 2.00 -12.30
N GLN A 3 5.99 2.05 -13.01
CA GLN A 3 6.54 3.31 -13.54
C GLN A 3 5.56 4.06 -14.46
N ALA A 4 4.72 3.37 -15.23
CA ALA A 4 3.72 4.01 -16.08
C ALA A 4 2.61 4.66 -15.23
N ILE A 5 2.22 4.03 -14.12
CA ILE A 5 1.31 4.63 -13.12
C ILE A 5 1.94 5.90 -12.54
N CYS A 6 3.24 5.85 -12.24
CA CYS A 6 3.96 7.00 -11.71
C CYS A 6 4.00 8.17 -12.71
N GLN A 7 4.24 7.88 -13.98
CA GLN A 7 4.30 8.88 -15.05
C GLN A 7 2.96 9.58 -15.31
N THR A 8 1.84 8.91 -15.05
CA THR A 8 0.50 9.51 -15.20
C THR A 8 -0.01 10.19 -13.94
N GLY A 9 0.77 10.16 -12.85
CA GLY A 9 0.37 10.69 -11.54
C GLY A 9 -0.68 9.85 -10.82
N GLY A 10 -0.82 8.57 -11.18
CA GLY A 10 -1.77 7.64 -10.56
C GLY A 10 -1.34 7.18 -9.17
N VAL A 11 -1.99 6.11 -8.69
CA VAL A 11 -1.66 5.43 -7.43
C VAL A 11 -1.94 3.93 -7.57
N ALA A 12 -1.11 3.09 -6.97
CA ALA A 12 -1.30 1.64 -6.88
C ALA A 12 -1.63 1.23 -5.44
N GLY A 13 -2.68 0.42 -5.27
CA GLY A 13 -3.04 -0.13 -3.96
C GLY A 13 -2.24 -1.38 -3.62
N LEU A 14 -1.73 -1.47 -2.39
CA LEU A 14 -1.16 -2.69 -1.83
C LEU A 14 -2.27 -3.72 -1.63
N ASN A 15 -2.27 -4.77 -2.45
CA ASN A 15 -3.13 -5.94 -2.27
C ASN A 15 -2.49 -6.88 -1.23
N LEU A 16 -3.29 -7.35 -0.27
CA LEU A 16 -2.83 -8.23 0.81
C LEU A 16 -3.05 -9.71 0.51
N TYR A 17 -3.63 -10.07 -0.63
CA TYR A 17 -3.75 -11.44 -1.06
C TYR A 17 -2.37 -12.11 -1.12
N THR A 18 -2.20 -13.21 -0.39
CA THR A 18 -0.89 -13.86 -0.24
C THR A 18 -0.26 -14.26 -1.58
N GLY A 19 -1.09 -14.67 -2.55
CA GLY A 19 -0.65 -15.04 -3.90
C GLY A 19 0.00 -13.90 -4.71
N PHE A 20 -0.14 -12.64 -4.28
CA PHE A 20 0.52 -11.48 -4.92
C PHE A 20 1.72 -10.94 -4.13
N LEU A 21 1.90 -11.37 -2.87
CA LEU A 21 2.93 -10.85 -1.98
C LEU A 21 4.22 -11.67 -1.98
N GLY A 22 4.21 -12.93 -2.40
CA GLY A 22 5.45 -13.69 -2.56
C GLY A 22 5.31 -15.18 -2.30
N GLU A 23 6.43 -15.81 -1.97
CA GLU A 23 6.50 -17.22 -1.64
C GLU A 23 6.26 -17.47 -0.16
N GLU A 24 5.63 -18.59 0.17
CA GLU A 24 5.29 -18.97 1.53
C GLU A 24 6.53 -19.22 2.41
N PRO A 25 6.52 -18.82 3.69
CA PRO A 25 5.38 -18.24 4.42
C PRO A 25 5.17 -16.75 4.13
N VAL A 26 3.95 -16.36 3.76
CA VAL A 26 3.57 -14.96 3.57
C VAL A 26 3.07 -14.37 4.90
N THR A 27 3.80 -13.38 5.41
CA THR A 27 3.57 -12.75 6.73
C THR A 27 3.34 -11.24 6.61
N LEU A 28 2.91 -10.59 7.70
CA LEU A 28 2.85 -9.12 7.79
C LEU A 28 4.15 -8.45 7.33
N GLU A 29 5.30 -9.00 7.73
CA GLU A 29 6.62 -8.51 7.32
C GLU A 29 6.85 -8.65 5.80
N THR A 30 6.24 -9.64 5.14
CA THR A 30 6.28 -9.76 3.67
C THR A 30 5.54 -8.60 3.00
N ALA A 31 4.38 -8.22 3.54
CA ALA A 31 3.66 -7.02 3.09
C ALA A 31 4.46 -5.74 3.35
N CYS A 32 5.13 -5.62 4.52
CA CYS A 32 6.02 -4.51 4.83
C CYS A 32 7.15 -4.38 3.79
N ARG A 33 7.84 -5.48 3.47
CA ARG A 33 8.90 -5.48 2.44
C ARG A 33 8.41 -5.05 1.06
N HIS A 34 7.16 -5.38 0.69
CA HIS A 34 6.56 -4.90 -0.55
C HIS A 34 6.40 -3.38 -0.58
N VAL A 35 5.91 -2.80 0.52
CA VAL A 35 5.80 -1.34 0.65
C VAL A 35 7.19 -0.70 0.59
N LEU A 36 8.17 -1.21 1.35
CA LEU A 36 9.55 -0.69 1.34
C LEU A 36 10.14 -0.73 -0.09
N HIS A 37 9.93 -1.82 -0.82
CA HIS A 37 10.37 -1.92 -2.21
C HIS A 37 9.75 -0.84 -3.10
N TRP A 38 8.45 -0.54 -2.96
CA TRP A 38 7.84 0.55 -3.72
C TRP A 38 8.32 1.94 -3.29
N LEU A 39 8.62 2.13 -2.00
CA LEU A 39 9.23 3.37 -1.51
C LEU A 39 10.60 3.59 -2.17
N ASP A 40 11.41 2.54 -2.33
CA ASP A 40 12.72 2.64 -3.01
C ASP A 40 12.59 3.00 -4.51
N LEU A 41 11.48 2.65 -5.15
CA LEU A 41 11.29 2.88 -6.60
C LEU A 41 10.90 4.32 -6.95
N ASP A 42 10.11 5.01 -6.13
CA ASP A 42 9.51 6.31 -6.48
C ASP A 42 9.37 7.29 -5.29
N GLY A 43 9.81 6.89 -4.09
CA GLY A 43 9.69 7.73 -2.89
C GLY A 43 8.28 7.82 -2.32
N GLY A 44 7.39 6.89 -2.69
CA GLY A 44 6.12 6.66 -2.01
C GLY A 44 4.94 7.54 -2.41
N LYS A 45 5.01 8.31 -3.50
CA LYS A 45 3.90 9.20 -3.93
C LYS A 45 2.74 8.48 -4.63
N HIS A 46 3.01 7.29 -5.14
CA HIS A 46 2.11 6.54 -6.01
C HIS A 46 1.69 5.20 -5.41
N ILE A 47 1.71 5.08 -4.09
CA ILE A 47 1.23 3.89 -3.37
C ILE A 47 0.11 4.25 -2.39
N ALA A 48 -0.84 3.34 -2.23
CA ALA A 48 -1.95 3.43 -1.29
C ALA A 48 -2.26 2.05 -0.69
N LEU A 49 -3.16 1.99 0.27
CA LEU A 49 -3.74 0.73 0.76
C LEU A 49 -4.80 0.20 -0.22
N GLY A 50 -4.87 -1.12 -0.41
CA GLY A 50 -5.82 -1.78 -1.30
C GLY A 50 -6.02 -3.25 -0.96
N GLY A 51 -6.30 -3.54 0.31
CA GLY A 51 -6.04 -4.87 0.89
C GLY A 51 -6.93 -6.04 0.47
N ASP A 52 -8.04 -5.83 -0.25
CA ASP A 52 -8.93 -6.91 -0.73
C ASP A 52 -9.41 -7.88 0.37
N LEU A 53 -9.72 -7.33 1.55
CA LEU A 53 -9.85 -8.08 2.81
C LEU A 53 -10.91 -9.20 2.78
N ASP A 54 -12.05 -8.95 2.11
CA ASP A 54 -13.14 -9.92 1.95
C ASP A 54 -13.24 -10.47 0.52
N GLY A 55 -12.25 -10.17 -0.34
CA GLY A 55 -12.26 -10.52 -1.76
C GLY A 55 -11.25 -11.59 -2.17
N CYS A 56 -10.42 -12.07 -1.24
CA CYS A 56 -9.36 -13.04 -1.52
C CYS A 56 -9.39 -14.27 -0.58
N GLU A 57 -8.70 -15.34 -0.99
CA GLU A 57 -8.71 -16.63 -0.28
C GLU A 57 -7.78 -16.65 0.96
N GLY A 58 -6.88 -15.69 1.10
CA GLY A 58 -5.89 -15.66 2.18
C GLY A 58 -5.19 -14.32 2.34
N LEU A 59 -5.03 -13.92 3.61
CA LEU A 59 -4.27 -12.75 4.04
C LEU A 59 -2.95 -13.18 4.69
N PRO A 60 -1.96 -12.27 4.81
CA PRO A 60 -0.66 -12.61 5.38
C PRO A 60 -0.81 -13.00 6.85
N GLN A 61 0.03 -13.93 7.32
CA GLN A 61 0.04 -14.29 8.74
C GLN A 61 0.29 -13.05 9.60
N GLY A 62 -0.58 -12.84 10.60
CA GLY A 62 -0.56 -11.65 11.46
C GLY A 62 -1.43 -10.49 10.94
N PHE A 63 -2.14 -10.67 9.83
CA PHE A 63 -3.11 -9.72 9.30
C PHE A 63 -4.48 -10.42 9.18
N THR A 64 -5.42 -10.08 10.07
CA THR A 64 -6.73 -10.74 10.18
C THR A 64 -7.90 -9.91 9.66
N GLY A 65 -7.66 -8.63 9.34
CA GLY A 65 -8.71 -7.74 8.88
C GLY A 65 -8.35 -6.27 9.05
N VAL A 66 -9.36 -5.41 9.00
CA VAL A 66 -9.20 -3.95 9.08
C VAL A 66 -8.53 -3.48 10.38
N ASP A 67 -8.72 -4.23 11.46
CA ASP A 67 -8.10 -4.02 12.77
C ASP A 67 -6.58 -4.27 12.78
N SER A 68 -6.03 -4.89 11.74
CA SER A 68 -4.59 -5.19 11.60
C SER A 68 -3.79 -4.06 10.92
N TYR A 69 -4.44 -3.06 10.33
CA TYR A 69 -3.72 -1.93 9.71
C TYR A 69 -2.81 -1.14 10.66
N PRO A 70 -3.14 -0.93 11.95
CA PRO A 70 -2.20 -0.36 12.91
C PRO A 70 -0.91 -1.18 13.05
N SER A 71 -0.97 -2.51 12.97
CA SER A 71 0.21 -3.37 13.02
C SER A 71 1.09 -3.20 11.79
N LEU A 72 0.49 -3.02 10.61
CA LEU A 72 1.24 -2.67 9.38
C LEU A 72 1.93 -1.31 9.51
N ALA A 73 1.23 -0.30 10.03
CA ALA A 73 1.80 1.03 10.25
C ALA A 73 2.98 0.98 11.23
N GLN A 74 2.85 0.22 12.33
CA GLN A 74 3.91 0.05 13.31
C GLN A 74 5.13 -0.65 12.70
N ALA A 75 4.92 -1.75 11.97
CA ALA A 75 6.02 -2.47 11.34
C ALA A 75 6.77 -1.59 10.33
N LEU A 76 6.07 -0.78 9.53
CA LEU A 76 6.71 0.20 8.63
C LEU A 76 7.48 1.28 9.41
N ALA A 77 6.93 1.78 10.51
CA ALA A 77 7.61 2.74 11.37
C ALA A 77 8.89 2.14 12.00
N ASP A 78 8.85 0.87 12.39
CA ASP A 78 10.02 0.14 12.92
C ASP A 78 11.13 -0.01 11.87
N HIS A 79 10.78 -0.05 10.58
CA HIS A 79 11.72 0.03 9.44
C HIS A 79 12.15 1.47 9.11
N GLY A 80 11.80 2.46 9.93
CA GLY A 80 12.22 3.85 9.77
C GLY A 80 11.40 4.66 8.77
N VAL A 81 10.23 4.17 8.33
CA VAL A 81 9.34 4.93 7.46
C VAL A 81 8.83 6.17 8.20
N PRO A 82 9.06 7.39 7.70
CA PRO A 82 8.63 8.61 8.37
C PRO A 82 7.11 8.71 8.50
N ARG A 83 6.63 9.32 9.59
CA ARG A 83 5.19 9.52 9.85
C ARG A 83 4.44 10.14 8.67
N GLN A 84 5.03 11.13 7.99
CA GLN A 84 4.41 11.75 6.82
C GLN A 84 4.16 10.74 5.68
N MET A 85 5.11 9.83 5.44
CA MET A 85 5.00 8.83 4.39
C MET A 85 3.96 7.76 4.74
N LEU A 86 3.79 7.45 6.04
CA LEU A 86 2.68 6.61 6.50
C LEU A 86 1.33 7.28 6.25
N GLU A 87 1.20 8.58 6.55
CA GLU A 87 -0.01 9.35 6.25
C GLU A 87 -0.30 9.39 4.74
N ASP A 88 0.76 9.50 3.92
CA ASP A 88 0.63 9.49 2.47
C ASP A 88 0.13 8.14 1.94
N LEU A 89 0.71 7.04 2.42
CA LEU A 89 0.29 5.67 2.09
C LEU A 89 -1.14 5.37 2.55
N PHE A 90 -1.50 5.78 3.76
CA PHE A 90 -2.80 5.44 4.36
C PHE A 90 -3.94 6.32 3.84
N TRP A 91 -3.64 7.52 3.33
CA TRP A 91 -4.68 8.48 2.97
C TRP A 91 -4.31 9.43 1.83
N ASN A 92 -3.24 10.24 1.98
CA ASN A 92 -3.08 11.43 1.11
C ASN A 92 -2.91 11.07 -0.36
N ASN A 93 -2.21 9.97 -0.69
CA ASN A 93 -1.97 9.57 -2.08
C ASN A 93 -3.25 9.16 -2.79
N ALA A 94 -4.10 8.37 -2.13
CA ALA A 94 -5.38 7.97 -2.68
C ALA A 94 -6.30 9.19 -2.87
N MET A 95 -6.31 10.10 -1.89
CA MET A 95 -7.18 11.26 -1.93
C MET A 95 -6.78 12.27 -3.01
N ARG A 96 -5.49 12.52 -3.18
CA ARG A 96 -4.96 13.31 -4.29
C ARG A 96 -5.47 12.81 -5.65
N VAL A 97 -5.48 11.49 -5.85
CA VAL A 97 -5.97 10.91 -7.11
C VAL A 97 -7.49 11.07 -7.22
N LEU A 98 -8.25 10.79 -6.16
CA LEU A 98 -9.70 10.94 -6.16
C LEU A 98 -10.15 12.40 -6.43
N GLU A 99 -9.45 13.39 -5.88
CA GLU A 99 -9.68 14.82 -6.15
C GLU A 99 -9.40 15.18 -7.62
N SER A 100 -8.36 14.58 -8.22
CA SER A 100 -8.04 14.79 -9.63
C SER A 100 -9.08 14.21 -10.60
N CYS A 101 -9.85 13.21 -10.14
CA CYS A 101 -10.93 12.57 -10.90
C CYS A 101 -12.29 13.23 -10.69
N SER A 102 -12.52 13.87 -9.53
CA SER A 102 -13.80 14.51 -9.19
C SER A 102 -13.96 15.90 -9.81
N THR A 103 -12.85 16.52 -10.23
CA THR A 103 -12.88 17.67 -11.12
C THR A 103 -13.18 17.16 -12.54
N LEU A 104 -14.46 17.19 -12.93
CA LEU A 104 -14.84 17.12 -14.34
C LEU A 104 -14.07 18.23 -15.06
N ARG A 105 -12.97 17.87 -15.74
CA ARG A 105 -12.25 18.84 -16.57
C ARG A 105 -13.23 19.31 -17.66
N PRO A 106 -13.40 20.62 -17.85
CA PRO A 106 -14.17 21.13 -18.99
C PRO A 106 -13.52 20.69 -20.32
#